data_AF-A0A9C9ENF3-F1
#
_entry.id   AF-A0A9C9ENF3-F1
#
_cell.length_a   1.000
_cell.length_b   1.000
_cell.length_c   1.000
_cell.angle_alpha   90.00
_cell.angle_beta   90.00
_cell.angle_gamma   90.00
#
_symmetry.space_group_name_H-M   'P 1'
#
loop_
_entity.id
_entity.type
_entity.pdbx_description
1 polymer ?
#
loop_
_entity_poly.entity_id
_entity_poly.type
_entity_poly.pdbx_seq_one_letter_code
_entity_poly.pdbx_strand_id
1 'polypeptide(L)'
;MTYFIYYLHMKLQHNADGRFWLRVRALKEYLKSGSIEKVAFSYNVHPITLRRWVKRYQKGGEEDLKRKRTYTRHPKRFTPSIEKKIVLLKENKPSLTTVEAQNMLANDGVKASIRGIWGVWKRYNLVGFYRHISNPTAKVKMSTEVEDCLKKAEQALNNGEVKKAARILNALPSCRGKAILTKIPDRLLSLSRQVDKLPLIFGREPLEETVRKARALRHRAEKRRLLYTSVRAGIAELFGALWRVKPDEQLLLIHKLQNRVKRKNKGRSSTDPVMYFNLLFIKAMVFADIGKTKEAISCIRECEIICRRHSLYSNFHHKIASLYSIIGFRKKSRAWLKKGLVCSQKSNKGIFYEYLASNFTGAGQYKLAKRT
;
A
#
# COMPACT_ATOMS: atom_id res chain seq x y z
N MET A 1 -46.53 0.13 7.26
CA MET A 1 -45.62 -0.47 6.25
C MET A 1 -44.91 0.59 5.38
N THR A 2 -45.48 1.78 5.19
CA THR A 2 -44.95 2.91 4.39
C THR A 2 -43.68 3.58 4.95
N TYR A 3 -43.54 3.70 6.28
CA TYR A 3 -42.34 4.30 6.91
C TYR A 3 -41.07 3.43 6.79
N PHE A 4 -41.21 2.10 6.73
CA PHE A 4 -40.07 1.19 6.56
C PHE A 4 -39.49 1.25 5.15
N ILE A 5 -40.36 1.39 4.13
CA ILE A 5 -39.95 1.60 2.73
C ILE A 5 -39.25 2.96 2.57
N TYR A 6 -39.78 4.02 3.20
CA TYR A 6 -39.16 5.35 3.19
C TYR A 6 -37.78 5.35 3.88
N TYR A 7 -37.65 4.65 5.01
CA TYR A 7 -36.39 4.52 5.75
C TYR A 7 -35.34 3.67 4.99
N LEU A 8 -35.76 2.60 4.29
CA LEU A 8 -34.90 1.84 3.39
C LEU A 8 -34.45 2.69 2.18
N HIS A 9 -35.35 3.50 1.62
CA HIS A 9 -35.06 4.39 0.49
C HIS A 9 -34.03 5.46 0.88
N MET A 10 -34.12 6.03 2.08
CA MET A 10 -33.11 6.95 2.62
C MET A 10 -31.75 6.26 2.88
N LYS A 11 -31.72 5.07 3.48
CA LYS A 11 -30.45 4.35 3.72
C LYS A 11 -29.76 3.91 2.43
N LEU A 12 -30.51 3.52 1.40
CA LEU A 12 -29.98 3.13 0.09
C LEU A 12 -29.41 4.32 -0.70
N GLN A 13 -29.89 5.54 -0.46
CA GLN A 13 -29.35 6.75 -1.09
C GLN A 13 -27.95 7.13 -0.61
N HIS A 14 -27.53 6.69 0.58
CA HIS A 14 -26.19 6.99 1.10
C HIS A 14 -25.11 5.99 0.66
N ASN A 15 -25.48 4.76 0.30
CA ASN A 15 -24.54 3.75 -0.19
C ASN A 15 -24.37 3.85 -1.73
N ALA A 16 -23.14 3.67 -2.23
CA ALA A 16 -22.85 3.81 -3.67
C ALA A 16 -23.62 2.77 -4.52
N ASP A 17 -23.78 1.56 -3.96
CA ASP A 17 -24.48 0.46 -4.60
C ASP A 17 -26.01 0.67 -4.60
N GLY A 18 -26.59 1.19 -3.51
CA GLY A 18 -28.01 1.53 -3.46
C GLY A 18 -28.40 2.59 -4.48
N ARG A 19 -27.54 3.61 -4.67
CA ARG A 19 -27.72 4.62 -5.73
C ARG A 19 -27.56 4.07 -7.15
N PHE A 20 -26.80 3.00 -7.35
CA PHE A 20 -26.70 2.35 -8.66
C PHE A 20 -27.99 1.59 -8.97
N TRP A 21 -28.47 0.78 -8.04
CA TRP A 21 -29.71 0.01 -8.20
C TRP A 21 -30.95 0.90 -8.35
N LEU A 22 -31.00 2.04 -7.67
CA LEU A 22 -32.04 3.06 -7.88
C LEU A 22 -32.09 3.51 -9.35
N ARG A 23 -30.93 3.79 -9.97
CA ARG A 23 -30.83 4.20 -11.38
C ARG A 23 -31.29 3.11 -12.33
N VAL A 24 -30.87 1.87 -12.08
CA VAL A 24 -31.23 0.71 -12.90
C VAL A 24 -32.75 0.47 -12.85
N ARG A 25 -33.37 0.55 -11.66
CA ARG A 25 -34.82 0.39 -11.51
C ARG A 25 -35.60 1.51 -12.21
N ALA A 26 -35.23 2.77 -11.95
CA ALA A 26 -35.85 3.91 -12.61
C ALA A 26 -35.77 3.81 -14.14
N LEU A 27 -34.64 3.34 -14.68
CA LEU A 27 -34.51 3.13 -16.13
C LEU A 27 -35.35 1.98 -16.66
N LYS A 28 -35.41 0.85 -15.95
CA LYS A 28 -36.27 -0.28 -16.35
C LYS A 28 -37.75 0.12 -16.37
N GLU A 29 -38.16 0.97 -15.44
CA GLU A 29 -39.53 1.52 -15.42
C GLU A 29 -39.78 2.54 -16.53
N TYR A 30 -38.78 3.38 -16.84
CA TYR A 30 -38.83 4.27 -17.99
C TYR A 30 -38.94 3.51 -19.32
N LEU A 31 -38.16 2.44 -19.51
CA LEU A 31 -38.21 1.62 -20.73
C LEU A 31 -39.58 0.95 -20.93
N LYS A 32 -40.33 0.69 -19.85
CA LYS A 32 -41.68 0.13 -19.91
C LYS A 32 -42.77 1.19 -20.15
N SER A 33 -42.62 2.38 -19.57
CA SER A 33 -43.69 3.38 -19.51
C SER A 33 -43.54 4.53 -20.51
N GLY A 34 -42.34 4.80 -21.02
CA GLY A 34 -42.03 5.90 -21.93
C GLY A 34 -42.09 7.31 -21.32
N SER A 35 -42.73 7.49 -20.15
CA SER A 35 -42.91 8.81 -19.52
C SER A 35 -41.78 9.13 -18.54
N ILE A 36 -41.01 10.17 -18.86
CA ILE A 36 -39.92 10.66 -18.00
C ILE A 36 -40.47 11.28 -16.72
N GLU A 37 -41.56 12.03 -16.80
CA GLU A 37 -42.12 12.79 -15.67
C GLU A 37 -42.72 11.87 -14.63
N LYS A 38 -43.47 10.84 -15.06
CA LYS A 38 -44.07 9.84 -14.17
C LYS A 38 -43.01 9.05 -13.39
N VAL A 39 -41.95 8.62 -14.08
CA VAL A 39 -40.85 7.86 -13.48
C VAL A 39 -39.93 8.74 -12.62
N ALA A 40 -39.70 9.98 -13.03
CA ALA A 40 -38.96 10.95 -12.23
C ALA A 40 -39.67 11.20 -10.88
N PHE A 41 -40.99 11.34 -10.92
CA PHE A 41 -41.82 11.50 -9.72
C PHE A 41 -41.81 10.24 -8.85
N SER A 42 -42.01 9.04 -9.41
CA SER A 42 -42.08 7.78 -8.63
C SER A 42 -40.79 7.44 -7.88
N TYR A 43 -39.63 7.80 -8.44
CA TYR A 43 -38.32 7.58 -7.80
C TYR A 43 -37.79 8.80 -7.03
N ASN A 44 -38.54 9.90 -6.94
CA ASN A 44 -38.11 11.16 -6.36
C ASN A 44 -36.76 11.65 -6.94
N VAL A 45 -36.67 11.69 -8.27
CA VAL A 45 -35.49 12.10 -9.04
C VAL A 45 -35.91 13.21 -10.00
N HIS A 46 -35.14 14.30 -10.05
CA HIS A 46 -35.42 15.38 -10.99
C HIS A 46 -35.47 14.88 -12.46
N PRO A 47 -36.44 15.27 -13.31
CA PRO A 47 -36.59 14.78 -14.69
C PRO A 47 -35.31 14.91 -15.56
N ILE A 48 -34.59 16.04 -15.44
CA ILE A 48 -33.28 16.24 -16.09
C ILE A 48 -32.25 15.16 -15.70
N THR A 49 -32.26 14.73 -14.44
CA THR A 49 -31.35 13.68 -13.96
C THR A 49 -31.71 12.33 -14.58
N LEU A 50 -33.00 12.01 -14.70
CA LEU A 50 -33.46 10.80 -15.38
C LEU A 50 -33.11 10.84 -16.88
N ARG A 51 -33.33 11.95 -17.58
CA ARG A 51 -32.86 12.16 -18.99
C ARG A 51 -31.37 11.89 -19.14
N ARG A 52 -30.55 12.37 -18.20
CA ARG A 52 -29.10 12.10 -18.18
C ARG A 52 -28.78 10.62 -17.95
N TRP A 53 -29.59 9.88 -17.20
CA TRP A 53 -29.42 8.45 -17.02
C TRP A 53 -29.80 7.69 -18.29
N VAL A 54 -30.91 8.04 -18.93
CA VAL A 54 -31.34 7.46 -20.23
C VAL A 54 -30.25 7.63 -21.28
N LYS A 55 -29.74 8.86 -21.46
CA LYS A 55 -28.67 9.14 -22.43
C LYS A 55 -27.39 8.32 -22.17
N ARG A 56 -27.08 8.01 -20.91
CA ARG A 56 -25.94 7.17 -20.54
C ARG A 56 -26.20 5.70 -20.79
N TYR A 57 -27.40 5.24 -20.45
CA TYR A 57 -27.83 3.88 -20.70
C TYR A 57 -27.81 3.55 -22.20
N GLN A 58 -28.30 4.47 -23.04
CA GLN A 58 -28.24 4.32 -24.50
C GLN A 58 -26.80 4.26 -25.04
N LYS A 59 -25.83 4.87 -24.34
CA LYS A 59 -24.43 4.90 -24.78
C LYS A 59 -23.64 3.62 -24.45
N GLY A 60 -23.94 2.98 -23.31
CA GLY A 60 -23.10 1.89 -22.79
C GLY A 60 -23.80 0.93 -21.83
N GLY A 61 -25.14 0.89 -21.85
CA GLY A 61 -25.95 -0.01 -21.03
C GLY A 61 -25.87 0.28 -19.53
N GLU A 62 -26.12 -0.75 -18.70
CA GLU A 62 -26.12 -0.63 -17.24
C GLU A 62 -24.75 -0.20 -16.68
N GLU A 63 -23.64 -0.54 -17.35
CA GLU A 63 -22.29 -0.21 -16.90
C GLU A 63 -21.99 1.30 -16.87
N ASP A 64 -22.64 2.08 -17.74
CA ASP A 64 -22.47 3.53 -17.83
C ASP A 64 -23.39 4.31 -16.86
N LEU A 65 -24.28 3.60 -16.15
CA LEU A 65 -25.05 4.15 -15.03
C LEU A 65 -24.26 4.19 -13.73
N LYS A 66 -23.20 3.37 -13.63
CA LYS A 66 -22.21 3.52 -12.55
C LYS A 66 -21.57 4.89 -12.76
N ARG A 67 -21.68 5.80 -11.78
CA ARG A 67 -21.16 7.18 -11.89
C ARG A 67 -19.63 7.11 -11.97
N LYS A 68 -19.06 6.90 -13.16
CA LYS A 68 -17.63 6.96 -13.41
C LYS A 68 -17.29 8.45 -13.57
N ARG A 69 -17.03 9.13 -12.45
CA ARG A 69 -16.43 10.47 -12.51
C ARG A 69 -15.00 10.26 -13.04
N THR A 70 -14.76 10.60 -14.30
CA THR A 70 -13.39 10.71 -14.81
C THR A 70 -12.62 11.62 -13.87
N TYR A 71 -11.50 11.14 -13.34
CA TYR A 71 -10.70 11.95 -12.43
C TYR A 71 -10.26 13.25 -13.11
N THR A 72 -10.63 14.37 -12.49
CA THR A 72 -10.07 15.70 -12.79
C THR A 72 -9.16 16.13 -11.65
N ARG A 73 -7.99 16.64 -11.99
CA ARG A 73 -7.02 17.14 -10.99
C ARG A 73 -7.66 18.29 -10.22
N HIS A 74 -7.62 18.24 -8.90
CA HIS A 74 -8.15 19.32 -8.08
C HIS A 74 -7.37 20.62 -8.36
N PRO A 75 -8.03 21.77 -8.60
CA PRO A 75 -7.35 23.01 -9.01
C PRO A 75 -6.35 23.52 -7.96
N LYS A 76 -6.62 23.29 -6.66
CA LYS A 76 -5.69 23.63 -5.56
C LYS A 76 -4.53 22.63 -5.35
N ARG A 77 -4.36 21.62 -6.22
CA ARG A 77 -3.25 20.66 -6.12
C ARG A 77 -1.99 21.30 -6.66
N PHE A 78 -0.85 21.06 -6.02
CA PHE A 78 0.46 21.46 -6.56
C PHE A 78 0.63 21.02 -8.01
N THR A 79 1.34 21.81 -8.80
CA THR A 79 1.70 21.44 -10.18
C THR A 79 2.61 20.20 -10.19
N PRO A 80 2.68 19.42 -11.29
CA PRO A 80 3.59 18.27 -11.39
C PRO A 80 5.05 18.59 -11.04
N SER A 81 5.52 19.78 -11.43
CA SER A 81 6.89 20.23 -11.15
C SER A 81 7.14 20.40 -9.64
N ILE A 82 6.23 21.05 -8.92
CA ILE A 82 6.33 21.23 -7.47
C ILE A 82 6.22 19.89 -6.74
N GLU A 83 5.31 19.00 -7.17
CA GLU A 83 5.23 17.65 -6.59
C GLU A 83 6.54 16.88 -6.77
N LYS A 84 7.15 16.93 -7.95
CA LYS A 84 8.44 16.29 -8.24
C LYS A 84 9.54 16.84 -7.32
N LYS A 85 9.58 18.16 -7.09
CA LYS A 85 10.52 18.79 -6.15
C LYS A 85 10.32 18.28 -4.71
N ILE A 86 9.07 18.25 -4.23
CA ILE A 86 8.72 17.71 -2.90
C ILE A 86 9.12 16.24 -2.76
N VAL A 87 8.92 15.43 -3.81
CA VAL A 87 9.32 14.03 -3.86
C VAL A 87 10.85 13.89 -3.79
N LEU A 88 11.59 14.68 -4.58
CA LEU A 88 13.05 14.64 -4.62
C LEU A 88 13.68 14.99 -3.28
N LEU A 89 13.11 15.93 -2.51
CA LEU A 89 13.58 16.24 -1.16
C LEU A 89 13.58 14.99 -0.25
N LYS A 90 12.50 14.20 -0.30
CA LYS A 90 12.37 12.98 0.50
C LYS A 90 13.21 11.83 -0.04
N GLU A 91 13.33 11.73 -1.37
CA GLU A 91 14.23 10.78 -2.02
C GLU A 91 15.69 11.02 -1.61
N ASN A 92 16.14 12.27 -1.63
CA ASN A 92 17.52 12.63 -1.27
C ASN A 92 17.79 12.50 0.22
N LYS A 93 16.79 12.75 1.08
CA LYS A 93 16.92 12.67 2.55
C LYS A 93 15.75 11.88 3.15
N PRO A 94 15.84 10.55 3.26
CA PRO A 94 14.74 9.71 3.77
C PRO A 94 14.29 10.05 5.20
N SER A 95 15.18 10.57 6.03
CA SER A 95 14.89 11.03 7.41
C SER A 95 14.28 12.44 7.49
N LEU A 96 14.05 13.11 6.35
CA LEU A 96 13.51 14.47 6.28
C LEU A 96 12.08 14.53 6.86
N THR A 97 11.86 15.50 7.74
CA THR A 97 10.54 15.83 8.29
C THR A 97 9.77 16.77 7.37
N THR A 98 8.45 16.85 7.52
CA THR A 98 7.62 17.78 6.76
C THR A 98 7.93 19.25 7.06
N VAL A 99 8.37 19.57 8.29
CA VAL A 99 8.79 20.92 8.69
C VAL A 99 10.09 21.31 8.00
N GLU A 100 11.09 20.43 8.02
CA GLU A 100 12.36 20.69 7.30
C GLU A 100 12.14 20.81 5.80
N ALA A 101 11.28 19.94 5.23
CA ALA A 101 10.92 20.04 3.82
C ALA A 101 10.23 21.37 3.51
N GLN A 102 9.35 21.86 4.39
CA GLN A 102 8.71 23.16 4.25
C GLN A 102 9.75 24.28 4.26
N ASN A 103 10.69 24.28 5.20
CA ASN A 103 11.74 25.29 5.28
C ASN A 103 12.62 25.29 4.02
N MET A 104 13.01 24.11 3.53
CA MET A 104 13.78 23.98 2.29
C MET A 104 13.00 24.50 1.07
N LEU A 105 11.70 24.22 0.99
CA LEU A 105 10.86 24.74 -0.09
C LEU A 105 10.66 26.25 0.01
N ALA A 106 10.53 26.80 1.21
CA ALA A 106 10.39 28.23 1.45
C ALA A 106 11.65 28.99 1.01
N ASN A 107 12.84 28.45 1.31
CA ASN A 107 14.11 29.00 0.84
C ASN A 107 14.21 29.03 -0.70
N ASP A 108 13.53 28.10 -1.36
CA ASP A 108 13.44 28.05 -2.81
C ASP A 108 12.25 28.83 -3.40
N GLY A 109 11.60 29.70 -2.61
CA GLY A 109 10.45 30.51 -3.03
C GLY A 109 9.12 29.75 -3.17
N VAL A 110 9.05 28.49 -2.74
CA VAL A 110 7.83 27.66 -2.84
C VAL A 110 7.08 27.63 -1.51
N LYS A 111 5.95 28.33 -1.45
CA LYS A 111 5.03 28.28 -0.29
C LYS A 111 4.24 26.96 -0.30
N ALA A 112 4.62 26.03 0.56
CA ALA A 112 3.91 24.76 0.74
C ALA A 112 3.54 24.54 2.22
N SER A 113 2.29 24.13 2.49
CA SER A 113 1.89 23.75 3.84
C SER A 113 2.41 22.36 4.21
N ILE A 114 2.66 22.13 5.50
CA ILE A 114 3.03 20.81 6.06
C ILE A 114 2.05 19.72 5.59
N ARG A 115 0.74 19.99 5.62
CA ARG A 115 -0.31 19.07 5.16
C ARG A 115 -0.22 18.79 3.66
N GLY A 116 0.11 19.81 2.87
CA GLY A 116 0.33 19.68 1.42
C GLY A 116 1.50 18.75 1.11
N ILE A 117 2.65 18.99 1.75
CA ILE A 117 3.87 18.17 1.62
C ILE A 117 3.58 16.72 2.02
N TRP A 118 2.97 16.52 3.20
CA TRP A 118 2.57 15.20 3.66
C TRP A 118 1.63 14.50 2.67
N GLY A 119 0.67 15.25 2.10
CA GLY A 119 -0.25 14.73 1.09
C GLY A 119 0.47 14.25 -0.17
N VAL A 120 1.49 14.98 -0.64
CA VAL A 120 2.35 14.55 -1.76
C VAL A 120 3.08 13.27 -1.39
N TRP A 121 3.85 13.27 -0.30
CA TRP A 121 4.59 12.07 0.11
C TRP A 121 3.68 10.85 0.29
N LYS A 122 2.46 11.04 0.82
CA LYS A 122 1.45 9.98 0.93
C LYS A 122 1.05 9.41 -0.44
N ARG A 123 0.78 10.25 -1.43
CA ARG A 123 0.41 9.81 -2.79
C ARG A 123 1.52 9.03 -3.48
N TYR A 124 2.77 9.46 -3.30
CA TYR A 124 3.95 8.81 -3.88
C TYR A 124 4.48 7.64 -3.04
N ASN A 125 3.78 7.26 -1.96
CA ASN A 125 4.18 6.19 -1.05
C ASN A 125 5.61 6.41 -0.47
N LEU A 126 5.90 7.66 -0.09
CA LEU A 126 7.15 8.10 0.58
C LEU A 126 6.95 8.38 2.08
N VAL A 127 5.77 8.04 2.59
CA VAL A 127 5.47 8.05 4.02
C VAL A 127 5.38 6.62 4.51
N GLY A 128 5.91 6.37 5.70
CA GLY A 128 5.67 5.16 6.47
C GLY A 128 4.24 5.08 6.99
N PHE A 129 4.06 4.70 8.26
CA PHE A 129 2.76 4.39 8.86
C PHE A 129 1.71 5.48 8.65
N TYR A 130 0.50 5.05 8.28
CA TYR A 130 -0.71 5.88 8.28
C TYR A 130 -1.75 5.25 9.22
N ARG A 131 -2.22 5.97 10.24
CA ARG A 131 -3.10 5.45 11.31
C ARG A 131 -4.36 4.66 10.86
N HIS A 132 -4.75 4.69 9.57
CA HIS A 132 -5.93 4.00 9.05
C HIS A 132 -5.71 2.99 7.91
N ILE A 133 -4.49 2.53 7.62
CA ILE A 133 -4.25 1.67 6.43
C ILE A 133 -4.41 0.15 6.59
N SER A 134 -4.81 -0.45 7.72
CA SER A 134 -5.08 -1.90 7.89
C SER A 134 -4.06 -2.97 7.40
N ASN A 135 -3.19 -2.80 6.39
CA ASN A 135 -2.18 -3.76 5.90
C ASN A 135 -1.39 -3.16 4.68
N PRO A 136 -0.05 -3.34 4.54
CA PRO A 136 0.70 -2.96 3.32
C PRO A 136 0.26 -3.68 2.03
N THR A 137 -0.50 -4.78 2.14
CA THR A 137 -1.23 -5.47 1.06
C THR A 137 -2.75 -5.29 1.15
N ALA A 138 -3.29 -4.66 2.20
CA ALA A 138 -4.69 -4.24 2.15
C ALA A 138 -4.83 -3.27 0.98
N LYS A 139 -5.99 -3.34 0.31
CA LYS A 139 -6.43 -2.36 -0.68
C LYS A 139 -6.40 -0.98 -0.02
N VAL A 140 -5.25 -0.31 0.00
CA VAL A 140 -5.15 1.13 0.25
C VAL A 140 -6.18 1.71 -0.68
N LYS A 141 -7.21 2.36 -0.12
CA LYS A 141 -8.28 2.95 -0.92
C LYS A 141 -7.59 3.84 -1.95
N MET A 142 -7.54 3.34 -3.18
CA MET A 142 -6.79 3.98 -4.23
C MET A 142 -7.42 5.34 -4.46
N SER A 143 -6.60 6.35 -4.75
CA SER A 143 -7.20 7.55 -5.31
C SER A 143 -7.87 7.16 -6.63
N THR A 144 -8.98 7.81 -6.91
CA THR A 144 -9.68 7.66 -8.19
C THR A 144 -8.74 7.94 -9.38
N GLU A 145 -7.78 8.86 -9.21
CA GLU A 145 -6.67 9.08 -10.15
C GLU A 145 -5.90 7.81 -10.48
N VAL A 146 -5.42 7.08 -9.46
CA VAL A 146 -4.64 5.86 -9.68
C VAL A 146 -5.53 4.78 -10.28
N GLU A 147 -6.77 4.65 -9.82
CA GLU A 147 -7.70 3.64 -10.34
C GLU A 147 -8.03 3.86 -11.82
N ASP A 148 -8.38 5.08 -12.22
CA ASP A 148 -8.69 5.43 -13.61
C ASP A 148 -7.47 5.23 -14.52
N CYS A 149 -6.29 5.65 -14.09
CA CYS A 149 -5.07 5.45 -14.85
C CYS A 149 -4.66 3.97 -14.95
N LEU A 150 -4.86 3.16 -13.90
CA LEU A 150 -4.63 1.72 -13.99
C LEU A 150 -5.58 1.08 -15.02
N LYS A 151 -6.87 1.43 -15.01
CA LYS A 151 -7.82 0.94 -16.04
C LYS A 151 -7.39 1.32 -17.44
N LYS A 152 -6.96 2.56 -17.66
CA LYS A 152 -6.41 3.01 -18.96
C LYS A 152 -5.16 2.25 -19.36
N ALA A 153 -4.27 1.96 -18.41
CA ALA A 153 -3.08 1.16 -18.67
C ALA A 153 -3.41 -0.30 -18.99
N GLU A 154 -4.42 -0.89 -18.32
CA GLU A 154 -4.92 -2.24 -18.63
C GLU A 154 -5.56 -2.30 -20.01
N GLN A 155 -6.37 -1.31 -20.37
CA GLN A 155 -6.95 -1.19 -21.72
C GLN A 155 -5.86 -1.07 -22.79
N ALA A 156 -4.87 -0.19 -22.59
CA ALA A 156 -3.74 -0.05 -23.51
C ALA A 156 -2.96 -1.37 -23.64
N LEU A 157 -2.79 -2.12 -22.56
CA LEU A 157 -2.13 -3.43 -22.59
C LEU A 157 -2.93 -4.45 -23.40
N ASN A 158 -4.25 -4.51 -23.19
CA ASN A 158 -5.15 -5.42 -23.91
C ASN A 158 -5.18 -5.12 -25.41
N ASN A 159 -4.96 -3.86 -25.79
CA ASN A 159 -4.84 -3.43 -27.19
C ASN A 159 -3.43 -3.66 -27.78
N GLY A 160 -2.51 -4.30 -27.06
CA GLY A 160 -1.12 -4.49 -27.50
C GLY A 160 -0.22 -3.25 -27.39
N GLU A 161 -0.73 -2.12 -26.89
CA GLU A 161 -0.01 -0.84 -26.78
C GLU A 161 0.91 -0.78 -25.52
N VAL A 162 1.84 -1.73 -25.38
CA VAL A 162 2.67 -1.90 -24.16
C VAL A 162 3.45 -0.62 -23.79
N LYS A 163 3.99 0.11 -24.78
CA LYS A 163 4.72 1.38 -24.54
C LYS A 163 3.82 2.45 -23.93
N LYS A 164 2.56 2.53 -24.36
CA LYS A 164 1.57 3.49 -23.85
C LYS A 164 1.17 3.13 -22.42
N ALA A 165 0.90 1.85 -22.15
CA ALA A 165 0.65 1.36 -20.80
C ALA A 165 1.81 1.71 -19.85
N ALA A 166 3.05 1.48 -20.27
CA ALA A 166 4.24 1.82 -19.48
C ALA A 166 4.35 3.33 -19.20
N ARG A 167 4.09 4.20 -20.19
CA ARG A 167 4.07 5.67 -20.01
C ARG A 167 3.04 6.10 -18.97
N ILE A 168 1.83 5.54 -19.01
CA ILE A 168 0.77 5.82 -18.02
C ILE A 168 1.22 5.41 -16.61
N LEU A 169 1.77 4.21 -16.46
CA LEU A 169 2.23 3.71 -15.16
C LEU A 169 3.43 4.50 -14.60
N ASN A 170 4.32 4.97 -15.47
CA ASN A 170 5.45 5.79 -15.07
C ASN A 170 5.03 7.19 -14.60
N ALA A 171 3.93 7.72 -15.12
CA ALA A 171 3.38 9.02 -14.74
C ALA A 171 2.58 8.99 -13.42
N LEU A 172 2.14 7.81 -12.98
CA LEU A 172 1.41 7.68 -11.73
C LEU A 172 2.25 8.06 -10.51
N PRO A 173 1.65 8.51 -9.39
CA PRO A 173 2.39 8.73 -8.14
C PRO A 173 2.90 7.43 -7.51
N SER A 174 2.07 6.39 -7.47
CA SER A 174 2.42 5.08 -6.90
C SER A 174 1.68 3.96 -7.63
N CYS A 175 2.38 2.85 -7.88
CA CYS A 175 1.83 1.62 -8.46
C CYS A 175 2.10 0.38 -7.59
N ARG A 176 2.47 0.60 -6.32
CA ARG A 176 2.90 -0.48 -5.43
C ARG A 176 1.80 -1.55 -5.27
N GLY A 177 2.20 -2.82 -5.39
CA GLY A 177 1.31 -3.96 -5.19
C GLY A 177 0.34 -4.23 -6.35
N LYS A 178 0.58 -3.67 -7.53
CA LYS A 178 -0.30 -3.83 -8.70
C LYS A 178 0.28 -4.83 -9.69
N ALA A 179 -0.44 -5.94 -9.89
CA ALA A 179 -0.05 -7.02 -10.77
C ALA A 179 0.22 -6.58 -12.23
N ILE A 180 -0.39 -5.48 -12.69
CA ILE A 180 -0.10 -4.94 -14.04
C ILE A 180 1.40 -4.68 -14.26
N LEU A 181 2.17 -4.33 -13.22
CA LEU A 181 3.61 -4.10 -13.33
C LEU A 181 4.36 -5.35 -13.79
N THR A 182 3.87 -6.55 -13.47
CA THR A 182 4.52 -7.80 -13.91
C THR A 182 4.34 -8.06 -15.40
N LYS A 183 3.33 -7.44 -16.03
CA LYS A 183 3.06 -7.56 -17.46
C LYS A 183 3.88 -6.59 -18.33
N ILE A 184 4.55 -5.61 -17.72
CA ILE A 184 5.35 -4.61 -18.44
C ILE A 184 6.84 -4.95 -18.34
N PRO A 185 7.58 -4.96 -19.46
CA PRO A 185 9.04 -5.13 -19.47
C PRO A 185 9.78 -4.03 -18.69
N ASP A 186 10.81 -4.41 -17.94
CA ASP A 186 11.54 -3.49 -17.05
C ASP A 186 12.16 -2.31 -17.80
N ARG A 187 12.65 -2.53 -19.04
CA ARG A 187 13.23 -1.47 -19.90
C ARG A 187 12.27 -0.31 -20.17
N LEU A 188 10.95 -0.53 -20.07
CA LEU A 188 9.93 0.49 -20.27
C LEU A 188 9.47 1.15 -18.97
N LEU A 189 9.83 0.59 -17.81
CA LEU A 189 9.46 1.10 -16.50
C LEU A 189 10.50 2.08 -15.97
N SER A 190 10.04 3.12 -15.27
CA SER A 190 10.91 4.01 -14.52
C SER A 190 11.55 3.27 -13.35
N LEU A 191 12.68 3.79 -12.84
CA LEU A 191 13.41 3.15 -11.74
C LEU A 191 12.52 2.90 -10.51
N SER A 192 11.65 3.86 -10.16
CA SER A 192 10.71 3.70 -9.05
C SER A 192 9.69 2.57 -9.30
N ARG A 193 9.24 2.40 -10.54
CA ARG A 193 8.29 1.32 -10.93
C ARG A 193 8.96 -0.04 -10.99
N GLN A 194 10.22 -0.11 -11.41
CA GLN A 194 11.03 -1.33 -11.32
C GLN A 194 11.16 -1.76 -9.85
N VAL A 195 11.39 -0.83 -8.92
CA VAL A 195 11.43 -1.14 -7.48
C VAL A 195 10.05 -1.53 -6.91
N ASP A 196 8.96 -0.92 -7.37
CA ASP A 196 7.59 -1.32 -7.00
C ASP A 196 7.23 -2.74 -7.47
N LYS A 197 7.87 -3.22 -8.54
CA LYS A 197 7.67 -4.55 -9.12
C LYS A 197 8.36 -5.66 -8.32
N LEU A 198 9.45 -5.35 -7.61
CA LEU A 198 10.24 -6.36 -6.87
C LEU A 198 9.41 -7.27 -5.93
N PRO A 199 8.49 -6.76 -5.09
CA PRO A 199 7.69 -7.63 -4.22
C PRO A 199 6.71 -8.54 -4.98
N LEU A 200 6.39 -8.22 -6.24
CA LEU A 200 5.43 -9.00 -7.05
C LEU A 200 6.09 -10.17 -7.78
N ILE A 201 7.40 -10.08 -8.03
CA ILE A 201 8.18 -11.15 -8.66
C ILE A 201 8.80 -12.10 -7.64
N PHE A 202 8.80 -11.72 -6.36
CA PHE A 202 9.29 -12.57 -5.27
C PHE A 202 8.53 -13.90 -5.23
N GLY A 203 9.25 -15.02 -5.31
CA GLY A 203 8.68 -16.37 -5.36
C GLY A 203 8.11 -16.78 -6.73
N ARG A 204 8.14 -15.90 -7.73
CA ARG A 204 7.79 -16.23 -9.13
C ARG A 204 9.03 -16.41 -10.00
N GLU A 205 10.07 -15.64 -9.70
CA GLU A 205 11.39 -15.79 -10.30
C GLU A 205 12.34 -16.46 -9.30
N PRO A 206 13.43 -17.10 -9.79
CA PRO A 206 14.50 -17.57 -8.91
C PRO A 206 14.96 -16.48 -7.94
N LEU A 207 15.15 -16.84 -6.67
CA LEU A 207 15.52 -15.90 -5.61
C LEU A 207 16.84 -15.19 -5.92
N GLU A 208 17.80 -15.91 -6.49
CA GLU A 208 19.10 -15.37 -6.92
C GLU A 208 18.94 -14.21 -7.90
N GLU A 209 18.06 -14.38 -8.88
CA GLU A 209 17.79 -13.38 -9.90
C GLU A 209 17.06 -12.17 -9.31
N THR A 210 16.11 -12.41 -8.40
CA THR A 210 15.40 -11.34 -7.69
C THR A 210 16.38 -10.48 -6.86
N VAL A 211 17.33 -11.11 -6.16
CA VAL A 211 18.36 -10.39 -5.39
C VAL A 211 19.28 -9.61 -6.31
N ARG A 212 19.76 -10.21 -7.41
CA ARG A 212 20.61 -9.53 -8.41
C ARG A 212 19.92 -8.29 -8.98
N LYS A 213 18.65 -8.42 -9.37
CA LYS A 213 17.81 -7.31 -9.83
C LYS A 213 17.66 -6.23 -8.77
N ALA A 214 17.29 -6.60 -7.54
CA ALA A 214 17.11 -5.65 -6.44
C ALA A 214 18.40 -4.88 -6.12
N ARG A 215 19.54 -5.57 -6.10
CA ARG A 215 20.88 -4.99 -5.93
C ARG A 215 21.20 -3.98 -7.04
N ALA A 216 21.02 -4.37 -8.31
CA ALA A 216 21.27 -3.49 -9.45
C ALA A 216 20.39 -2.22 -9.39
N LEU A 217 19.11 -2.37 -9.04
CA LEU A 217 18.20 -1.23 -8.87
C LEU A 217 18.61 -0.33 -7.71
N ARG A 218 19.05 -0.90 -6.59
CA ARG A 218 19.58 -0.13 -5.46
C ARG A 218 20.78 0.71 -5.89
N HIS A 219 21.77 0.11 -6.54
CA HIS A 219 22.96 0.85 -7.00
C HIS A 219 22.62 1.95 -8.01
N ARG A 220 21.71 1.69 -8.96
CA ARG A 220 21.21 2.71 -9.89
C ARG A 220 20.49 3.86 -9.17
N ALA A 221 19.72 3.56 -8.13
CA ALA A 221 19.06 4.58 -7.32
C ALA A 221 20.08 5.42 -6.51
N GLU A 222 21.07 4.76 -5.91
CA GLU A 222 22.18 5.44 -5.19
C GLU A 222 22.94 6.40 -6.12
N LYS A 223 23.31 5.95 -7.32
CA LYS A 223 23.99 6.79 -8.34
C LYS A 223 23.17 8.04 -8.70
N ARG A 224 21.84 7.95 -8.66
CA ARG A 224 20.90 9.05 -8.93
C ARG A 224 20.51 9.85 -7.68
N ARG A 225 21.13 9.58 -6.53
CA ARG A 225 20.79 10.16 -5.21
C ARG A 225 19.34 9.91 -4.76
N LEU A 226 18.66 8.91 -5.33
CA LEU A 226 17.32 8.48 -4.95
C LEU A 226 17.40 7.54 -3.74
N LEU A 227 17.78 8.07 -2.58
CA LEU A 227 18.10 7.27 -1.40
C LEU A 227 16.88 6.56 -0.83
N TYR A 228 15.69 7.15 -0.86
CA TYR A 228 14.47 6.47 -0.40
C TYR A 228 14.17 5.24 -1.26
N THR A 229 14.20 5.40 -2.58
CA THR A 229 14.08 4.30 -3.55
C THR A 229 15.18 3.25 -3.35
N SER A 230 16.42 3.68 -3.07
CA SER A 230 17.53 2.76 -2.79
C SER A 230 17.29 1.90 -1.54
N VAL A 231 16.71 2.46 -0.49
CA VAL A 231 16.37 1.71 0.74
C VAL A 231 15.28 0.70 0.45
N ARG A 232 14.28 1.04 -0.36
CA ARG A 232 13.23 0.10 -0.78
C ARG A 232 13.79 -1.08 -1.56
N ALA A 233 14.66 -0.81 -2.52
CA ALA A 233 15.35 -1.84 -3.30
C ALA A 233 16.26 -2.69 -2.41
N GLY A 234 16.99 -2.07 -1.48
CA GLY A 234 17.85 -2.77 -0.52
C GLY A 234 17.08 -3.66 0.46
N ILE A 235 15.89 -3.25 0.90
CA ILE A 235 15.01 -4.12 1.71
C ILE A 235 14.60 -5.36 0.89
N ALA A 236 14.25 -5.20 -0.39
CA ALA A 236 13.92 -6.33 -1.26
C ALA A 236 15.14 -7.24 -1.52
N GLU A 237 16.32 -6.66 -1.74
CA GLU A 237 17.59 -7.38 -1.85
C GLU A 237 17.84 -8.23 -0.60
N LEU A 238 17.70 -7.64 0.58
CA LEU A 238 17.88 -8.32 1.85
C LEU A 238 16.86 -9.46 2.04
N PHE A 239 15.58 -9.24 1.74
CA PHE A 239 14.56 -10.30 1.83
C PHE A 239 14.85 -11.49 0.92
N GLY A 240 15.31 -11.25 -0.31
CA GLY A 240 15.71 -12.33 -1.23
C GLY A 240 16.99 -13.03 -0.77
N ALA A 241 17.88 -12.30 -0.09
CA ALA A 241 19.16 -12.82 0.37
C ALA A 241 19.07 -13.60 1.69
N LEU A 242 17.94 -13.57 2.43
CA LEU A 242 17.79 -14.28 3.72
C LEU A 242 18.11 -15.78 3.64
N TRP A 243 17.91 -16.40 2.47
CA TRP A 243 18.22 -17.82 2.24
C TRP A 243 19.69 -18.09 1.94
N ARG A 244 20.52 -17.04 1.83
CA ARG A 244 21.97 -17.16 1.59
C ARG A 244 22.73 -17.13 2.91
N VAL A 245 23.73 -17.99 3.04
CA VAL A 245 24.65 -18.04 4.18
C VAL A 245 25.71 -16.94 4.07
N LYS A 246 25.28 -15.67 4.16
CA LYS A 246 26.15 -14.48 4.11
C LYS A 246 25.71 -13.40 5.12
N PRO A 247 25.68 -13.72 6.43
CA PRO A 247 25.15 -12.83 7.47
C PRO A 247 25.91 -11.50 7.56
N ASP A 248 27.23 -11.49 7.38
CA ASP A 248 28.03 -10.26 7.50
C ASP A 248 27.74 -9.25 6.39
N GLU A 249 27.64 -9.70 5.14
CA GLU A 249 27.26 -8.84 4.00
C GLU A 249 25.85 -8.25 4.23
N GLN A 250 24.92 -9.04 4.75
CA GLN A 250 23.57 -8.58 5.08
C GLN A 250 23.59 -7.54 6.21
N LEU A 251 24.34 -7.78 7.29
CA LEU A 251 24.46 -6.84 8.41
C LEU A 251 25.10 -5.52 8.00
N LEU A 252 26.13 -5.55 7.15
CA LEU A 252 26.75 -4.35 6.57
C LEU A 252 25.75 -3.54 5.75
N LEU A 253 25.00 -4.22 4.87
CA LEU A 253 23.96 -3.55 4.08
C LEU A 253 22.85 -2.98 4.97
N ILE A 254 22.38 -3.74 5.96
CA ILE A 254 21.39 -3.28 6.94
C ILE A 254 21.89 -2.01 7.64
N HIS A 255 23.13 -1.99 8.13
CA HIS A 255 23.71 -0.83 8.79
C HIS A 255 23.74 0.40 7.86
N LYS A 256 24.22 0.22 6.62
CA LYS A 256 24.21 1.26 5.59
C LYS A 256 22.81 1.83 5.33
N LEU A 257 21.80 0.98 5.22
CA LEU A 257 20.41 1.40 4.98
C LEU A 257 19.79 2.04 6.23
N GLN A 258 20.08 1.53 7.43
CA GLN A 258 19.62 2.10 8.69
C GLN A 258 20.12 3.54 8.86
N ASN A 259 21.39 3.82 8.52
CA ASN A 259 21.95 5.17 8.60
C ASN A 259 21.27 6.17 7.66
N ARG A 260 20.62 5.71 6.58
CA ARG A 260 19.86 6.58 5.66
C ARG A 260 18.48 6.94 6.19
N VAL A 261 17.85 6.04 6.95
CA VAL A 261 16.49 6.25 7.47
C VAL A 261 16.48 6.78 8.89
N LYS A 262 17.49 6.44 9.71
CA LYS A 262 17.64 6.94 11.07
C LYS A 262 18.06 8.40 11.05
N ARG A 263 17.44 9.19 11.93
CA ARG A 263 17.96 10.49 12.31
C ARG A 263 18.86 10.34 13.55
N LYS A 264 20.11 10.80 13.47
CA LYS A 264 20.93 11.06 14.64
C LYS A 264 20.55 12.45 15.17
N ASN A 265 19.63 12.56 16.14
CA ASN A 265 19.43 13.80 16.90
C ASN A 265 18.99 13.49 18.34
N LYS A 266 19.56 14.25 19.28
CA LYS A 266 19.33 14.20 20.73
C LYS A 266 17.83 14.33 21.04
N GLY A 267 17.16 13.22 21.38
CA GLY A 267 15.84 13.21 22.02
C GLY A 267 14.61 12.82 21.17
N ARG A 268 14.62 12.95 19.84
CA ARG A 268 13.48 12.51 18.98
C ARG A 268 13.96 11.89 17.66
N SER A 269 13.86 10.57 17.55
CA SER A 269 14.15 9.82 16.33
C SER A 269 13.00 10.00 15.32
N SER A 270 13.13 10.93 14.37
CA SER A 270 12.28 10.95 13.18
C SER A 270 12.84 9.97 12.16
N THR A 271 12.32 8.74 12.21
CA THR A 271 12.71 7.65 11.33
C THR A 271 11.48 7.23 10.54
N ASP A 272 11.59 6.87 9.25
CA ASP A 272 10.48 6.20 8.55
C ASP A 272 10.22 4.86 9.27
N PRO A 273 9.13 4.77 10.03
CA PRO A 273 8.97 3.68 10.99
C PRO A 273 8.67 2.35 10.29
N VAL A 274 8.16 2.36 9.06
CA VAL A 274 7.91 1.14 8.27
C VAL A 274 9.21 0.60 7.72
N MET A 275 10.03 1.45 7.09
CA MET A 275 11.33 1.04 6.56
C MET A 275 12.22 0.53 7.68
N TYR A 276 12.28 1.28 8.77
CA TYR A 276 13.12 0.92 9.91
C TYR A 276 12.67 -0.35 10.60
N PHE A 277 11.36 -0.56 10.77
CA PHE A 277 10.83 -1.84 11.24
C PHE A 277 11.27 -2.99 10.34
N ASN A 278 11.18 -2.86 9.01
CA ASN A 278 11.58 -3.96 8.11
C ASN A 278 13.08 -4.24 8.20
N LEU A 279 13.92 -3.21 8.33
CA LEU A 279 15.36 -3.38 8.53
C LEU A 279 15.66 -4.07 9.87
N LEU A 280 14.98 -3.71 10.95
CA LEU A 280 15.11 -4.39 12.26
C LEU A 280 14.60 -5.82 12.22
N PHE A 281 13.50 -6.07 11.52
CA PHE A 281 12.93 -7.40 11.34
C PHE A 281 13.93 -8.32 10.64
N ILE A 282 14.49 -7.88 9.50
CA ILE A 282 15.51 -8.64 8.78
C ILE A 282 16.73 -8.82 9.68
N LYS A 283 17.21 -7.76 10.35
CA LYS A 283 18.35 -7.86 11.27
C LYS A 283 18.15 -8.90 12.38
N ALA A 284 16.94 -8.96 12.94
CA ALA A 284 16.58 -9.95 13.94
C ALA A 284 16.59 -11.37 13.38
N MET A 285 16.14 -11.58 12.14
CA MET A 285 16.24 -12.86 11.46
C MET A 285 17.71 -13.27 11.29
N VAL A 286 18.53 -12.38 10.72
CA VAL A 286 19.97 -12.67 10.51
C VAL A 286 20.67 -13.03 11.81
N PHE A 287 20.38 -12.31 12.90
CA PHE A 287 20.93 -12.66 14.21
C PHE A 287 20.42 -13.99 14.76
N ALA A 288 19.14 -14.31 14.55
CA ALA A 288 18.59 -15.61 14.94
C ALA A 288 19.25 -16.75 14.17
N ASP A 289 19.47 -16.58 12.87
CA ASP A 289 20.06 -17.59 11.97
C ASP A 289 21.51 -17.92 12.37
N ILE A 290 22.26 -16.94 12.89
CA ILE A 290 23.64 -17.15 13.39
C ILE A 290 23.71 -17.41 14.91
N GLY A 291 22.59 -17.73 15.56
CA GLY A 291 22.54 -18.06 16.99
C GLY A 291 22.73 -16.89 17.97
N LYS A 292 22.83 -15.65 17.48
CA LYS A 292 22.95 -14.41 18.29
C LYS A 292 21.60 -13.99 18.89
N THR A 293 21.09 -14.82 19.80
CA THR A 293 19.74 -14.70 20.36
C THR A 293 19.53 -13.41 21.15
N LYS A 294 20.55 -12.93 21.88
CA LYS A 294 20.43 -11.69 22.68
C LYS A 294 20.24 -10.47 21.77
N GLU A 295 20.97 -10.39 20.68
CA GLU A 295 20.92 -9.33 19.69
C GLU A 295 19.62 -9.40 18.87
N ALA A 296 19.16 -10.60 18.53
CA ALA A 296 17.85 -10.83 17.93
C ALA A 296 16.73 -10.29 18.83
N ILE A 297 16.74 -10.61 20.13
CA ILE A 297 15.78 -10.11 21.12
C ILE A 297 15.82 -8.58 21.21
N SER A 298 17.00 -7.97 21.18
CA SER A 298 17.14 -6.51 21.18
C SER A 298 16.43 -5.87 19.98
N CYS A 299 16.66 -6.42 18.78
CA CYS A 299 15.98 -5.97 17.56
C CYS A 299 14.45 -6.18 17.63
N ILE A 300 14.00 -7.32 18.17
CA ILE A 300 12.56 -7.60 18.37
C ILE A 300 11.94 -6.58 19.31
N ARG A 301 12.59 -6.23 20.43
CA ARG A 301 12.09 -5.22 21.37
C ARG A 301 11.95 -3.85 20.70
N GLU A 302 12.89 -3.44 19.86
CA GLU A 302 12.75 -2.21 19.07
C GLU A 302 11.55 -2.29 18.11
N CYS A 303 11.35 -3.43 17.44
CA CYS A 303 10.15 -3.67 16.62
C CYS A 303 8.86 -3.55 17.43
N GLU A 304 8.81 -4.06 18.66
CA GLU A 304 7.65 -3.91 19.55
C GLU A 304 7.36 -2.45 19.90
N ILE A 305 8.39 -1.66 20.21
CA ILE A 305 8.25 -0.23 20.54
C ILE A 305 7.65 0.53 19.36
N ILE A 306 8.17 0.31 18.15
CA ILE A 306 7.62 0.88 16.91
C ILE A 306 6.16 0.43 16.75
N CYS A 307 5.88 -0.85 17.03
CA CYS A 307 4.56 -1.43 16.89
C CYS A 307 3.51 -0.81 17.81
N ARG A 308 3.87 -0.56 19.07
CA ARG A 308 2.98 0.08 20.06
C ARG A 308 2.77 1.55 19.74
N ARG A 309 3.82 2.30 19.41
CA ARG A 309 3.75 3.76 19.17
C ARG A 309 2.91 4.14 17.96
N HIS A 310 2.89 3.30 16.94
CA HIS A 310 2.19 3.59 15.69
C HIS A 310 0.87 2.82 15.52
N SER A 311 0.41 2.13 16.57
CA SER A 311 -0.85 1.34 16.61
C SER A 311 -0.99 0.42 15.39
N LEU A 312 -0.05 -0.54 15.26
CA LEU A 312 0.17 -1.22 13.98
C LEU A 312 -0.82 -2.32 13.63
N TYR A 313 -0.84 -2.58 12.32
CA TYR A 313 -1.66 -3.55 11.61
C TYR A 313 -1.37 -5.01 11.99
N SER A 314 -2.29 -5.89 11.63
CA SER A 314 -2.15 -7.34 11.79
C SER A 314 -0.81 -7.86 11.28
N ASN A 315 -0.34 -7.45 10.09
CA ASN A 315 0.90 -8.00 9.50
C ASN A 315 2.16 -7.71 10.32
N PHE A 316 2.21 -6.61 11.08
CA PHE A 316 3.36 -6.32 11.93
C PHE A 316 3.35 -7.19 13.20
N HIS A 317 2.17 -7.43 13.75
CA HIS A 317 1.98 -8.42 14.82
C HIS A 317 2.43 -9.82 14.36
N HIS A 318 2.04 -10.20 13.14
CA HIS A 318 2.49 -11.45 12.54
C HIS A 318 4.01 -11.52 12.45
N LYS A 319 4.67 -10.50 11.89
CA LYS A 319 6.14 -10.44 11.80
C LYS A 319 6.82 -10.56 13.17
N ILE A 320 6.36 -9.83 14.18
CA ILE A 320 6.92 -9.92 15.54
C ILE A 320 6.72 -11.34 16.10
N ALA A 321 5.54 -11.93 15.90
CA ALA A 321 5.27 -13.29 16.33
C ALA A 321 6.16 -14.32 15.63
N SER A 322 6.39 -14.17 14.33
CA SER A 322 7.32 -15.02 13.57
C SER A 322 8.73 -14.94 14.15
N LEU A 323 9.23 -13.73 14.44
CA LEU A 323 10.56 -13.57 15.07
C LEU A 323 10.65 -14.29 16.41
N TYR A 324 9.66 -14.12 17.30
CA TYR A 324 9.63 -14.85 18.56
C TYR A 324 9.52 -16.36 18.39
N SER A 325 8.84 -16.82 17.34
CA SER A 325 8.74 -18.25 17.05
C SER A 325 10.10 -18.82 16.63
N ILE A 326 10.84 -18.11 15.76
CA ILE A 326 12.17 -18.50 15.27
C ILE A 326 13.13 -18.69 16.44
N ILE A 327 13.14 -17.77 17.42
CA ILE A 327 14.02 -17.88 18.60
C ILE A 327 13.45 -18.77 19.73
N GLY A 328 12.36 -19.51 19.50
CA GLY A 328 11.79 -20.45 20.47
C GLY A 328 10.86 -19.87 21.55
N PHE A 329 10.58 -18.56 21.54
CA PHE A 329 9.72 -17.88 22.51
C PHE A 329 8.23 -18.04 22.18
N ARG A 330 7.75 -19.29 22.19
CA ARG A 330 6.39 -19.67 21.73
C ARG A 330 5.26 -18.93 22.45
N LYS A 331 5.33 -18.76 23.78
CA LYS A 331 4.30 -18.04 24.56
C LYS A 331 4.14 -16.58 24.09
N LYS A 332 5.25 -15.87 23.84
CA LYS A 332 5.24 -14.49 23.33
C LYS A 332 4.75 -14.43 21.88
N SER A 333 5.19 -15.37 21.04
CA SER A 333 4.70 -15.51 19.66
C SER A 333 3.17 -15.61 19.62
N ARG A 334 2.57 -16.52 20.41
CA ARG A 334 1.11 -16.67 20.51
C ARG A 334 0.40 -15.41 20.98
N ALA A 335 0.96 -14.70 21.97
CA ALA A 335 0.39 -13.44 22.44
C ALA A 335 0.33 -12.37 21.33
N TRP A 336 1.38 -12.28 20.51
CA TRP A 336 1.40 -11.39 19.36
C TRP A 336 0.45 -11.83 18.23
N LEU A 337 0.34 -13.14 17.95
CA LEU A 337 -0.63 -13.66 16.98
C LEU A 337 -2.08 -13.35 17.38
N LYS A 338 -2.43 -13.54 18.67
CA LYS A 338 -3.76 -13.20 19.20
C LYS A 338 -4.07 -11.71 19.06
N LYS A 339 -3.11 -10.82 19.34
CA LYS A 339 -3.25 -9.37 19.09
C LYS A 339 -3.49 -9.08 17.60
N GLY A 340 -2.74 -9.74 16.73
CA GLY A 340 -2.90 -9.61 15.28
C GLY A 340 -4.28 -10.05 14.78
N LEU A 341 -4.84 -11.13 15.34
CA LEU A 341 -6.18 -11.64 15.03
C LEU A 341 -7.28 -10.61 15.32
N VAL A 342 -7.23 -9.96 16.49
CA VAL A 342 -8.21 -8.93 16.90
C VAL A 342 -8.26 -7.79 15.90
N CYS A 343 -7.11 -7.39 15.35
CA CYS A 343 -7.00 -6.27 14.41
C CYS A 343 -7.04 -6.69 12.93
N SER A 344 -7.22 -7.98 12.62
CA SER A 344 -7.17 -8.51 11.25
C SER A 344 -8.54 -8.50 10.57
N GLN A 345 -8.54 -8.22 9.26
CA GLN A 345 -9.71 -8.43 8.41
C GLN A 345 -9.98 -9.93 8.21
N LYS A 346 -11.24 -10.32 7.99
CA LYS A 346 -11.66 -11.73 7.84
C LYS A 346 -10.80 -12.51 6.84
N SER A 347 -10.44 -11.91 5.70
CA SER A 347 -9.62 -12.53 4.67
C SER A 347 -8.17 -12.85 5.09
N ASN A 348 -7.67 -12.19 6.14
CA ASN A 348 -6.28 -12.32 6.59
C ASN A 348 -6.16 -13.16 7.88
N LYS A 349 -7.29 -13.60 8.46
CA LYS A 349 -7.30 -14.40 9.69
C LYS A 349 -6.65 -15.78 9.50
N GLY A 350 -6.79 -16.38 8.32
CA GLY A 350 -6.25 -17.71 8.00
C GLY A 350 -4.75 -17.83 8.33
N ILE A 351 -3.95 -16.84 7.91
CA ILE A 351 -2.49 -16.83 8.18
C ILE A 351 -2.20 -16.85 9.69
N PHE A 352 -2.99 -16.16 10.52
CA PHE A 352 -2.77 -16.17 11.96
C PHE A 352 -3.14 -17.50 12.60
N TYR A 353 -4.22 -18.14 12.14
CA TYR A 353 -4.62 -19.46 12.62
C TYR A 353 -3.57 -20.52 12.24
N GLU A 354 -3.09 -20.49 11.00
CA GLU A 354 -2.02 -21.37 10.52
C GLU A 354 -0.75 -21.24 11.38
N TYR A 355 -0.30 -20.02 11.66
CA TYR A 355 0.86 -19.78 12.53
C TYR A 355 0.60 -20.15 13.99
N LEU A 356 -0.61 -19.99 14.50
CA LEU A 356 -0.98 -20.45 15.84
C LEU A 356 -0.96 -21.98 15.92
N ALA A 357 -1.53 -22.67 14.93
CA ALA A 357 -1.52 -24.12 14.83
C ALA A 357 -0.10 -24.67 14.72
N SER A 358 0.75 -24.05 13.89
CA SER A 358 2.19 -24.38 13.82
C SER A 358 2.89 -24.17 15.17
N ASN A 359 2.61 -23.07 15.86
CA ASN A 359 3.19 -22.80 17.17
C ASN A 359 2.74 -23.80 18.25
N PHE A 360 1.48 -24.25 18.22
CA PHE A 360 0.96 -25.31 19.10
C PHE A 360 1.58 -26.66 18.77
N THR A 361 1.69 -27.00 17.49
CA THR A 361 2.33 -28.23 17.00
C THR A 361 3.78 -28.30 17.47
N GLY A 362 4.56 -27.23 17.26
CA GLY A 362 5.94 -27.15 17.73
C GLY A 362 6.09 -27.18 19.26
N ALA A 363 5.01 -26.96 20.02
CA ALA A 363 4.99 -27.10 21.47
C ALA A 363 4.44 -28.46 21.95
N GLY A 364 4.16 -29.41 21.05
CA GLY A 364 3.55 -30.71 21.37
C GLY A 364 2.06 -30.64 21.70
N GLN A 365 1.39 -29.52 21.46
CA GLN A 365 -0.01 -29.28 21.81
C GLN A 365 -0.96 -29.61 20.65
N TYR A 366 -0.89 -30.83 20.12
CA TYR A 366 -1.58 -31.24 18.88
C TYR A 366 -3.10 -31.08 18.94
N LYS A 367 -3.72 -31.35 20.09
CA LYS A 367 -5.18 -31.14 20.28
C LYS A 367 -5.59 -29.68 20.09
N LEU A 368 -4.77 -28.74 20.56
CA LEU A 368 -5.02 -27.31 20.38
C LEU A 368 -4.70 -26.87 18.95
N ALA A 369 -3.65 -27.43 18.34
CA ALA A 369 -3.32 -27.18 16.95
C ALA A 369 -4.47 -27.57 15.99
N LYS A 370 -5.08 -28.75 16.19
CA LYS A 370 -6.21 -29.23 15.37
C LYS A 370 -7.48 -28.38 15.52
N ARG A 371 -7.67 -27.72 16.67
CA ARG A 371 -8.84 -26.87 16.95
C ARG A 371 -8.69 -25.43 16.45
N THR A 372 -7.45 -25.02 16.19
CA THR A 372 -7.09 -23.68 15.74
C THR A 372 -7.29 -23.60 14.24
#